data_AF-A0A6A2FR50-F1
#
_entry.id   AF-A0A6A2FR50-F1
#
_cell.length_a   1.000
_cell.length_b   1.000
_cell.length_c   1.000
_cell.angle_alpha   90.00
_cell.angle_beta   90.00
_cell.angle_gamma   90.00
#
_symmetry.space_group_name_H-M   'P 1'
#
loop_
_entity.id
_entity.type
_entity.pdbx_description
1 polymer ?
#
loop_
_entity_poly.entity_id
_entity_poly.type
_entity_poly.pdbx_seq_one_letter_code
_entity_poly.pdbx_strand_id
1 'polypeptide(L)'
;MIKTPVQKIPSYRYLFSWDEIPGNDNIKFVEYLKKNFGIDWVRPEEIEKINNGRTVTVSTEKNRLELLLNDESNKVNLIINDFRTSEFIVKVETGKLNIYIDRISQGDIYKDIEYIDSITEENGIIEIKKIIFPYVIVLTQDCDLNQDFTFRAVESSTDDKLIISVLVAPIYNVEHLFGGEHLSQLGLTMQTINKYKKGTKLTTDAKNLFENITPRYHYLDFEFDANMAPSVIDFKHYFSINVNYLYKIRKTNFVCKIPELHREDISHRFASFLSRIGLPD
;
A
#
# COMPACT_ATOMS: atom_id res chain seq x y z
N MET A 1 -37.11 10.86 -6.84
CA MET A 1 -35.83 10.40 -6.25
C MET A 1 -35.13 9.51 -7.26
N ILE A 2 -34.08 10.02 -7.91
CA ILE A 2 -33.20 9.20 -8.74
C ILE A 2 -32.26 8.50 -7.76
N LYS A 3 -32.47 7.21 -7.50
CA LYS A 3 -31.48 6.40 -6.78
C LYS A 3 -30.36 6.13 -7.75
N THR A 4 -29.24 6.83 -7.62
CA THR A 4 -28.01 6.44 -8.31
C THR A 4 -27.69 5.00 -7.90
N PRO A 5 -27.53 4.06 -8.84
CA PRO A 5 -27.14 2.71 -8.49
C PRO A 5 -25.75 2.79 -7.85
N VAL A 6 -25.66 2.43 -6.57
CA VAL A 6 -24.37 2.23 -5.89
C VAL A 6 -23.72 1.04 -6.56
N GLN A 7 -22.81 1.29 -7.50
CA GLN A 7 -21.99 0.24 -8.09
C GLN A 7 -21.07 -0.28 -6.98
N LYS A 8 -21.38 -1.47 -6.44
CA LYS A 8 -20.52 -2.11 -5.44
C LYS A 8 -19.18 -2.40 -6.11
N ILE A 9 -18.17 -1.61 -5.75
CA ILE A 9 -16.80 -1.84 -6.19
C ILE A 9 -16.30 -3.11 -5.48
N PRO A 10 -15.81 -4.14 -6.20
CA PRO A 10 -15.28 -5.33 -5.57
C PRO A 10 -14.04 -4.96 -4.73
N SER A 11 -14.12 -5.20 -3.42
CA SER A 11 -12.98 -5.03 -2.51
C SER A 11 -11.94 -6.13 -2.65
N TYR A 12 -12.35 -7.29 -3.16
CA TYR A 12 -11.49 -8.46 -3.31
C TYR A 12 -11.54 -8.99 -4.74
N ARG A 13 -10.41 -9.52 -5.20
CA ARG A 13 -10.27 -10.18 -6.49
C ARG A 13 -9.83 -11.62 -6.29
N TYR A 14 -10.59 -12.54 -6.86
CA TYR A 14 -10.23 -13.96 -6.94
C TYR A 14 -8.97 -14.13 -7.80
N LEU A 15 -8.03 -14.94 -7.33
CA LEU A 15 -6.80 -15.29 -8.05
C LEU A 15 -6.90 -16.72 -8.60
N PHE A 16 -7.09 -17.70 -7.70
CA PHE A 16 -7.17 -19.12 -8.01
C PHE A 16 -7.78 -19.86 -6.82
N SER A 17 -8.28 -21.08 -7.06
CA SER A 17 -8.75 -21.97 -6.01
C SER A 17 -7.56 -22.71 -5.41
N TRP A 18 -7.46 -22.71 -4.08
CA TRP A 18 -6.48 -23.51 -3.37
C TRP A 18 -6.72 -24.99 -3.64
N ASP A 19 -7.98 -25.43 -3.65
CA ASP A 19 -8.34 -26.85 -3.77
C ASP A 19 -8.16 -27.40 -5.18
N GLU A 20 -8.07 -26.54 -6.19
CA GLU A 20 -7.79 -26.91 -7.59
C GLU A 20 -6.30 -26.80 -7.95
N ILE A 21 -5.43 -26.73 -6.94
CA ILE A 21 -3.97 -26.74 -7.08
C ILE A 21 -3.37 -27.84 -6.19
N PRO A 22 -2.65 -28.83 -6.75
CA PRO A 22 -2.48 -29.06 -8.18
C PRO A 22 -3.81 -29.47 -8.87
N GLY A 23 -4.03 -29.02 -10.10
CA GLY A 23 -5.25 -29.30 -10.86
C GLY A 23 -5.63 -28.20 -11.85
N ASN A 24 -6.93 -27.92 -11.93
CA ASN A 24 -7.52 -27.03 -12.95
C ASN A 24 -7.00 -25.59 -12.89
N ASP A 25 -6.51 -25.14 -11.74
CA ASP A 25 -6.03 -23.76 -11.55
C ASP A 25 -4.51 -23.61 -11.60
N ASN A 26 -3.76 -24.67 -11.97
CA ASN A 26 -2.30 -24.60 -12.09
C ASN A 26 -1.86 -23.49 -13.04
N ILE A 27 -2.49 -23.38 -14.21
CA ILE A 27 -2.16 -22.37 -15.22
C ILE A 27 -2.37 -20.96 -14.66
N LYS A 28 -3.52 -20.70 -14.03
CA LYS A 28 -3.82 -19.40 -13.42
C LYS A 28 -2.80 -19.02 -12.35
N PHE A 29 -2.36 -19.99 -11.55
CA PHE A 29 -1.34 -19.75 -10.53
C PHE A 29 0.02 -19.40 -11.15
N VAL A 30 0.46 -20.12 -12.17
CA VAL A 30 1.72 -19.83 -12.88
C VAL A 30 1.67 -18.46 -13.56
N GLU A 31 0.58 -18.12 -14.24
CA GLU A 31 0.38 -16.81 -14.86
C GLU A 31 0.42 -15.67 -13.83
N TYR A 32 -0.21 -15.89 -12.67
CA TYR A 32 -0.16 -14.95 -11.56
C TYR A 32 1.28 -14.72 -11.08
N LEU A 33 2.08 -15.78 -10.91
CA LEU A 33 3.48 -15.68 -10.51
C LEU A 33 4.32 -14.91 -11.53
N LYS A 34 4.14 -15.20 -12.82
CA LYS A 34 4.84 -14.51 -13.91
C LYS A 34 4.52 -13.03 -13.95
N LYS A 35 3.23 -12.67 -13.90
CA LYS A 35 2.77 -11.27 -14.02
C LYS A 35 3.16 -10.40 -12.82
N ASN A 36 3.11 -10.95 -11.60
CA ASN A 36 3.26 -10.15 -10.38
C ASN A 36 4.66 -10.24 -9.75
N PHE A 37 5.41 -11.30 -10.05
CA PHE A 37 6.74 -11.53 -9.47
C PHE A 37 7.83 -11.77 -10.51
N GLY A 38 7.51 -11.78 -11.81
CA GLY A 38 8.48 -12.05 -12.87
C GLY A 38 9.00 -13.50 -12.86
N ILE A 39 8.25 -14.42 -12.28
CA ILE A 39 8.64 -15.84 -12.15
C ILE A 39 8.10 -16.61 -13.35
N ASP A 40 8.99 -17.03 -14.24
CA ASP A 40 8.66 -17.78 -15.46
C ASP A 40 9.17 -19.23 -15.46
N TRP A 41 9.91 -19.63 -14.42
CA TRP A 41 10.51 -20.97 -14.30
C TRP A 41 9.57 -22.03 -13.72
N VAL A 42 8.42 -21.64 -13.15
CA VAL A 42 7.45 -22.57 -12.57
C VAL A 42 6.64 -23.24 -13.67
N ARG A 43 6.63 -24.57 -13.71
CA ARG A 43 5.81 -25.34 -14.64
C ARG A 43 4.56 -25.90 -13.97
N PRO A 44 3.38 -25.83 -14.61
CA PRO A 44 2.12 -26.35 -14.06
C PRO A 44 2.18 -27.80 -13.57
N GLU A 45 2.93 -28.64 -14.27
CA GLU A 45 3.11 -30.07 -13.98
C GLU A 45 4.05 -30.36 -12.80
N GLU A 46 4.89 -29.40 -12.41
CA GLU A 46 5.84 -29.52 -11.28
C GLU A 46 5.24 -29.02 -9.96
N ILE A 47 3.97 -28.60 -9.98
CA ILE A 47 3.28 -28.13 -8.78
C ILE A 47 2.80 -29.31 -7.97
N GLU A 48 3.20 -29.35 -6.70
CA GLU A 48 2.81 -30.39 -5.77
C GLU A 48 2.16 -29.82 -4.52
N LYS A 49 1.33 -30.64 -3.86
CA LYS A 49 0.80 -30.36 -2.53
C LYS A 49 1.34 -31.35 -1.53
N ILE A 50 1.95 -30.83 -0.47
CA ILE A 50 2.51 -31.62 0.62
C ILE A 50 1.86 -31.20 1.95
N ASN A 51 2.28 -31.86 3.04
CA ASN A 51 1.81 -31.56 4.39
C ASN A 51 0.28 -31.62 4.50
N ASN A 52 -0.31 -32.75 4.06
CA ASN A 52 -1.76 -32.96 4.01
C ASN A 52 -2.53 -31.85 3.28
N GLY A 53 -1.92 -31.30 2.23
CA GLY A 53 -2.52 -30.26 1.39
C GLY A 53 -2.41 -28.84 1.94
N ARG A 54 -1.62 -28.62 3.00
CA ARG A 54 -1.41 -27.29 3.62
C ARG A 54 -0.29 -26.48 2.96
N THR A 55 0.53 -27.12 2.13
CA THR A 55 1.63 -26.49 1.42
C THR A 55 1.55 -26.81 -0.07
N VAL A 56 1.50 -25.79 -0.93
CA VAL A 56 1.78 -25.94 -2.36
C VAL A 56 3.26 -25.60 -2.56
N THR A 57 4.01 -26.44 -3.26
CA THR A 57 5.44 -26.21 -3.49
C THR A 57 5.85 -26.49 -4.92
N VAL A 58 6.88 -25.76 -5.36
CA VAL A 58 7.61 -26.00 -6.61
C VAL A 58 9.08 -25.79 -6.29
N SER A 59 9.93 -26.74 -6.67
CA SER A 59 11.37 -26.62 -6.46
C SER A 59 12.14 -27.09 -7.68
N THR A 60 13.18 -26.35 -8.01
CA THR A 60 14.18 -26.66 -9.04
C THR A 60 15.55 -26.73 -8.35
N GLU A 61 16.61 -27.07 -9.09
CA GLU A 61 17.97 -27.07 -8.54
C GLU A 61 18.41 -25.73 -7.94
N LYS A 62 17.84 -24.61 -8.43
CA LYS A 62 18.28 -23.25 -8.06
C LYS A 62 17.22 -22.41 -7.34
N ASN A 63 15.94 -22.76 -7.49
CA ASN A 63 14.84 -21.95 -6.97
C ASN A 63 13.85 -22.81 -6.20
N ARG A 64 13.27 -22.23 -5.15
CA ARG A 64 12.19 -22.84 -4.37
C ARG A 64 11.05 -21.85 -4.19
N LEU A 65 9.83 -22.34 -4.34
CA LEU A 65 8.61 -21.61 -4.07
C LEU A 65 7.71 -22.43 -3.16
N GLU A 66 7.11 -21.75 -2.18
CA GLU A 66 6.13 -22.35 -1.28
C GLU A 66 4.95 -21.39 -1.08
N LEU A 67 3.74 -21.92 -1.16
CA LEU A 67 2.56 -21.32 -0.59
C LEU A 67 2.17 -22.09 0.67
N LEU A 68 2.05 -21.38 1.79
CA LEU A 68 1.72 -21.97 3.09
C LEU A 68 0.34 -21.48 3.56
N LEU A 69 -0.61 -22.41 3.65
CA LEU A 69 -1.92 -22.16 4.26
C LEU A 69 -1.77 -22.09 5.79
N ASN A 70 -2.30 -21.04 6.41
CA ASN A 70 -2.21 -20.88 7.86
C ASN A 70 -3.20 -21.80 8.61
N ASP A 71 -3.03 -21.92 9.94
CA ASP A 71 -3.82 -22.84 10.78
C ASP A 71 -5.31 -22.52 10.77
N GLU A 72 -5.66 -21.25 10.74
CA GLU A 72 -7.04 -20.78 10.64
C GLU A 72 -7.64 -20.92 9.23
N SER A 73 -6.84 -21.30 8.24
CA SER A 73 -7.22 -21.42 6.82
C SER A 73 -7.88 -20.16 6.24
N ASN A 74 -7.45 -18.99 6.72
CA ASN A 74 -7.93 -17.68 6.27
C ASN A 74 -6.85 -16.88 5.51
N LYS A 75 -5.61 -17.39 5.45
CA LYS A 75 -4.46 -16.76 4.81
C LYS A 75 -3.54 -17.76 4.14
N VAL A 76 -2.91 -17.35 3.04
CA VAL A 76 -1.80 -18.08 2.39
C VAL A 76 -0.58 -17.18 2.27
N ASN A 77 0.59 -17.67 2.69
CA ASN A 77 1.86 -16.97 2.54
C ASN A 77 2.66 -17.51 1.35
N LEU A 78 3.11 -16.63 0.45
CA LEU A 78 4.06 -16.94 -0.59
C LEU A 78 5.49 -16.69 -0.11
N ILE A 79 6.32 -17.73 -0.19
CA ILE A 79 7.75 -17.70 0.07
C ILE A 79 8.48 -18.06 -1.22
N ILE A 80 9.48 -17.27 -1.58
CA ILE A 80 10.34 -17.51 -2.74
C ILE A 80 11.78 -17.45 -2.24
N ASN A 81 12.54 -18.52 -2.50
CA ASN A 81 13.94 -18.65 -2.10
C ASN A 81 14.15 -18.30 -0.61
N ASP A 82 13.27 -18.83 0.25
CA ASP A 82 13.25 -18.65 1.70
C ASP A 82 12.93 -17.23 2.20
N PHE A 83 12.54 -16.31 1.31
CA PHE A 83 12.06 -14.97 1.68
C PHE A 83 10.53 -14.88 1.57
N ARG A 84 9.88 -14.47 2.67
CA ARG A 84 8.46 -14.15 2.66
C ARG A 84 8.23 -13.01 1.67
N THR A 85 7.43 -13.29 0.66
CA THR A 85 7.21 -12.39 -0.46
C THR A 85 5.83 -11.75 -0.41
N SER A 86 4.76 -12.51 -0.13
CA SER A 86 3.38 -11.98 -0.15
C SER A 86 2.45 -12.76 0.78
N GLU A 87 1.32 -12.18 1.20
CA GLU A 87 0.23 -12.89 1.91
C GLU A 87 -1.11 -12.60 1.20
N PHE A 88 -1.90 -13.66 1.02
CA PHE A 88 -3.18 -13.65 0.34
C PHE A 88 -4.32 -13.99 1.30
N ILE A 89 -5.53 -13.57 0.94
CA ILE A 89 -6.76 -13.84 1.69
C ILE A 89 -7.36 -15.15 1.21
N VAL A 90 -7.77 -16.01 2.14
CA VAL A 90 -8.50 -17.24 1.83
C VAL A 90 -9.96 -17.06 2.21
N LYS A 91 -10.86 -17.47 1.32
CA LYS A 91 -12.31 -17.53 1.60
C LYS A 91 -12.85 -18.89 1.21
N VAL A 92 -13.83 -19.36 1.97
CA VAL A 92 -14.61 -20.55 1.63
C VAL A 92 -15.80 -20.13 0.79
N GLU A 93 -15.88 -20.60 -0.46
CA GLU A 93 -17.03 -20.39 -1.34
C GLU A 93 -17.44 -21.73 -1.96
N THR A 94 -18.72 -22.08 -1.86
CA THR A 94 -19.25 -23.38 -2.34
C THR A 94 -18.48 -24.60 -1.82
N GLY A 95 -17.95 -24.51 -0.59
CA GLY A 95 -17.19 -25.58 0.06
C GLY A 95 -15.73 -25.70 -0.38
N LYS A 96 -15.23 -24.80 -1.24
CA LYS A 96 -13.83 -24.75 -1.68
C LYS A 96 -13.09 -23.57 -1.10
N LEU A 97 -11.80 -23.76 -0.80
CA LEU A 97 -10.88 -22.69 -0.45
C LEU A 97 -10.43 -21.95 -1.70
N ASN A 98 -10.67 -20.64 -1.72
CA ASN A 98 -10.32 -19.76 -2.82
C ASN A 98 -9.40 -18.63 -2.33
N ILE A 99 -8.43 -18.26 -3.17
CA ILE A 99 -7.40 -17.28 -2.87
C ILE A 99 -7.76 -15.93 -3.50
N TYR A 100 -7.67 -14.87 -2.71
CA TYR A 100 -8.02 -13.51 -3.09
C TYR A 100 -6.91 -12.52 -2.74
N ILE A 101 -6.91 -11.41 -3.45
CA ILE A 101 -6.17 -10.20 -3.09
C ILE A 101 -7.15 -9.05 -2.80
N ASP A 102 -6.79 -8.21 -1.84
CA ASP A 102 -7.54 -7.01 -1.46
C ASP A 102 -7.08 -5.78 -2.29
N ARG A 103 -8.02 -4.88 -2.58
CA ARG A 103 -7.78 -3.70 -3.42
C ARG A 103 -7.08 -2.59 -2.63
N ILE A 104 -6.04 -1.99 -3.22
CA ILE A 104 -5.49 -0.71 -2.74
C ILE A 104 -6.55 0.38 -2.97
N SER A 105 -6.89 1.12 -1.92
CA SER A 105 -7.88 2.20 -1.98
C SER A 105 -7.24 3.53 -1.61
N GLN A 106 -7.84 4.62 -2.09
CA GLN A 106 -7.46 5.94 -1.62
C GLN A 106 -7.67 6.03 -0.11
N GLY A 107 -6.74 6.69 0.60
CA GLY A 107 -6.76 6.81 2.05
C GLY A 107 -6.33 5.56 2.80
N ASP A 108 -5.83 4.52 2.12
CA ASP A 108 -5.14 3.43 2.81
C ASP A 108 -3.84 3.93 3.44
N ILE A 109 -3.59 3.53 4.69
CA ILE A 109 -2.36 3.83 5.42
C ILE A 109 -1.50 2.57 5.48
N TYR A 110 -0.24 2.76 5.15
CA TYR A 110 0.80 1.74 5.22
C TYR A 110 1.92 2.18 6.13
N LYS A 111 2.54 1.22 6.81
CA LYS A 111 3.75 1.44 7.62
C LYS A 111 5.01 0.89 6.95
N ASP A 112 6.16 1.33 7.42
CA ASP A 112 7.49 0.82 7.04
C ASP A 112 7.70 0.80 5.52
N ILE A 113 7.41 1.93 4.87
CA ILE A 113 7.46 2.05 3.41
C ILE A 113 8.84 2.52 2.96
N GLU A 114 9.44 1.74 2.06
CA GLU A 114 10.71 2.08 1.45
C GLU A 114 10.54 3.13 0.34
N TYR A 115 11.32 4.20 0.44
CA TYR A 115 11.57 5.17 -0.61
C TYR A 115 13.02 5.04 -1.06
N ILE A 116 13.24 4.85 -2.36
CA ILE A 116 14.58 4.82 -2.94
C ILE A 116 15.01 6.26 -3.16
N ASP A 117 15.99 6.70 -2.36
CA ASP A 117 16.55 8.05 -2.43
C ASP A 117 17.57 8.16 -3.58
N SER A 118 18.48 7.19 -3.68
CA SER A 118 19.45 7.12 -4.77
C SER A 118 19.94 5.70 -5.03
N ILE A 119 20.34 5.46 -6.28
CA ILE A 119 21.02 4.24 -6.71
C ILE A 119 22.31 4.69 -7.39
N THR A 120 23.46 4.19 -6.94
CA THR A 120 24.77 4.48 -7.52
C THR A 120 25.49 3.18 -7.84
N GLU A 121 26.24 3.16 -8.95
CA GLU A 121 27.11 2.04 -9.31
C GLU A 121 28.56 2.51 -9.27
N GLU A 122 29.39 1.85 -8.46
CA GLU A 122 30.83 2.11 -8.38
C GLU A 122 31.60 0.79 -8.50
N ASN A 123 32.43 0.65 -9.53
CA ASN A 123 33.23 -0.55 -9.79
C ASN A 123 32.40 -1.86 -9.82
N GLY A 124 31.20 -1.81 -10.39
CA GLY A 124 30.27 -2.95 -10.45
C GLY A 124 29.53 -3.24 -9.13
N ILE A 125 29.71 -2.42 -8.10
CA ILE A 125 28.94 -2.48 -6.84
C ILE A 125 27.79 -1.49 -6.93
N ILE A 126 26.56 -1.99 -6.78
CA ILE A 126 25.35 -1.16 -6.72
C ILE A 126 25.07 -0.81 -5.25
N GLU A 127 25.13 0.48 -4.91
CA GLU A 127 24.68 1.02 -3.63
C GLU A 127 23.28 1.60 -3.78
N ILE A 128 22.37 1.21 -2.89
CA ILE A 128 20.98 1.69 -2.87
C ILE A 128 20.75 2.39 -1.53
N LYS A 129 20.53 3.70 -1.57
CA LYS A 129 20.13 4.48 -0.40
C LYS A 129 18.62 4.51 -0.30
N LYS A 130 18.10 4.13 0.87
CA LYS A 130 16.68 4.07 1.15
C LYS A 130 16.31 4.92 2.35
N ILE A 131 15.14 5.53 2.29
CA ILE A 131 14.45 6.11 3.43
C ILE A 131 13.27 5.20 3.77
N ILE A 132 13.10 4.84 5.04
CA ILE A 132 11.93 4.09 5.50
C ILE A 132 10.98 5.07 6.16
N PHE A 133 9.87 5.37 5.49
CA PHE A 133 8.80 6.19 6.06
C PHE A 133 7.97 5.35 7.03
N PRO A 134 7.88 5.73 8.32
CA PRO A 134 7.14 4.95 9.32
C PRO A 134 5.68 4.75 8.94
N TYR A 135 5.06 5.77 8.34
CA TYR A 135 3.70 5.72 7.84
C TYR A 135 3.54 6.57 6.57
N VAL A 136 2.73 6.09 5.63
CA VAL A 136 2.30 6.85 4.44
C VAL A 136 0.81 6.64 4.19
N ILE A 137 0.17 7.61 3.55
CA ILE A 137 -1.22 7.52 3.07
C ILE A 137 -1.26 7.49 1.55
N VAL A 138 -2.14 6.66 0.98
CA VAL A 138 -2.43 6.63 -0.46
C VAL A 138 -3.28 7.85 -0.89
N LEU A 139 -2.76 8.62 -1.84
CA LEU A 139 -3.38 9.83 -2.38
C LEU A 139 -3.97 9.66 -3.79
N THR A 140 -3.52 8.68 -4.57
CA THR A 140 -4.09 8.39 -5.91
C THR A 140 -5.60 8.23 -5.84
N GLN A 141 -6.30 8.77 -6.84
CA GLN A 141 -7.76 8.77 -6.90
C GLN A 141 -8.31 7.34 -6.89
N ASP A 142 -9.40 7.12 -6.15
CA ASP A 142 -9.97 5.77 -6.01
C ASP A 142 -10.53 5.23 -7.33
N CYS A 143 -10.94 6.10 -8.27
CA CYS A 143 -11.38 5.68 -9.60
C CYS A 143 -10.24 5.05 -10.41
N ASP A 144 -9.04 5.64 -10.39
CA ASP A 144 -7.85 5.10 -11.05
C ASP A 144 -7.41 3.79 -10.40
N LEU A 145 -7.40 3.73 -9.06
CA LEU A 145 -7.08 2.52 -8.32
C LEU A 145 -8.09 1.39 -8.58
N ASN A 146 -9.37 1.73 -8.70
CA ASN A 146 -10.41 0.77 -9.03
C ASN A 146 -10.27 0.23 -10.46
N GLN A 147 -10.01 1.13 -11.40
CA GLN A 147 -9.78 0.77 -12.79
C GLN A 147 -8.56 -0.15 -12.90
N ASP A 148 -7.43 0.24 -12.31
CA ASP A 148 -6.22 -0.59 -12.26
C ASP A 148 -6.51 -1.99 -11.70
N PHE A 149 -7.17 -2.07 -10.53
CA PHE A 149 -7.51 -3.34 -9.90
C PHE A 149 -8.37 -4.25 -10.79
N THR A 150 -9.35 -3.65 -11.46
CA THR A 150 -10.26 -4.36 -12.36
C THR A 150 -9.52 -4.86 -13.60
N PHE A 151 -8.73 -4.01 -14.25
CA PHE A 151 -8.02 -4.35 -15.49
C PHE A 151 -6.82 -5.29 -15.24
N ARG A 152 -6.21 -5.28 -14.05
CA ARG A 152 -5.21 -6.31 -13.69
C ARG A 152 -5.78 -7.73 -13.71
N ALA A 153 -7.10 -7.89 -13.56
CA ALA A 153 -7.81 -9.17 -13.54
C ALA A 153 -8.17 -9.72 -14.92
N VAL A 154 -8.17 -8.86 -15.94
CA VAL A 154 -8.67 -9.21 -17.27
C VAL A 154 -7.48 -9.33 -18.21
N GLU A 155 -7.50 -10.36 -19.06
CA GLU A 155 -6.61 -10.38 -20.21
C GLU A 155 -7.08 -9.32 -21.21
N SER A 156 -6.23 -8.33 -21.46
CA SER A 156 -6.49 -7.24 -22.38
C SER A 156 -5.40 -7.21 -23.43
N SER A 157 -5.74 -6.76 -24.63
CA SER A 157 -4.76 -6.49 -25.68
C SER A 157 -3.97 -5.20 -25.42
N THR A 158 -4.42 -4.36 -24.47
CA THR A 158 -3.77 -3.09 -24.09
C THR A 158 -3.68 -2.94 -22.57
N ASP A 159 -2.61 -2.28 -22.12
CA ASP A 159 -2.34 -1.97 -20.70
C ASP A 159 -2.66 -0.50 -20.34
N ASP A 160 -3.39 0.24 -21.20
CA ASP A 160 -3.67 1.68 -21.04
C ASP A 160 -4.46 2.05 -19.78
N LYS A 161 -5.08 1.04 -19.15
CA LYS A 161 -5.85 1.17 -17.90
C LYS A 161 -5.06 0.79 -16.65
N LEU A 162 -3.83 0.28 -16.81
CA LEU A 162 -2.96 -0.08 -15.71
C LEU A 162 -2.16 1.15 -15.27
N ILE A 163 -2.06 1.35 -13.97
CA ILE A 163 -1.14 2.35 -13.41
C ILE A 163 0.17 1.69 -13.03
N ILE A 164 1.29 2.39 -13.24
CA ILE A 164 2.61 1.90 -12.80
C ILE A 164 2.82 2.23 -11.33
N SER A 165 2.35 3.40 -10.89
CA SER A 165 2.63 3.93 -9.57
C SER A 165 1.43 4.58 -8.90
N VAL A 166 1.44 4.51 -7.57
CA VAL A 166 0.49 5.15 -6.65
C VAL A 166 1.20 6.32 -5.97
N LEU A 167 0.55 7.48 -5.91
CA LEU A 167 0.99 8.62 -5.13
C LEU A 167 0.69 8.37 -3.65
N VAL A 168 1.67 8.62 -2.81
CA VAL A 168 1.53 8.60 -1.35
C VAL A 168 2.13 9.86 -0.74
N ALA A 169 1.74 10.18 0.49
CA ALA A 169 2.43 11.16 1.31
C ALA A 169 2.77 10.61 2.69
N PRO A 170 3.92 11.00 3.26
CA PRO A 170 4.31 10.55 4.59
C PRO A 170 3.43 11.17 5.68
N ILE A 171 3.25 10.40 6.75
CA ILE A 171 2.52 10.79 7.96
C ILE A 171 3.54 10.89 9.10
N TYR A 172 3.55 12.02 9.80
CA TYR A 172 4.46 12.27 10.92
C TYR A 172 3.69 12.49 12.22
N ASN A 173 4.30 12.10 13.34
CA ASN A 173 3.79 12.45 14.66
C ASN A 173 3.69 13.98 14.80
N VAL A 174 2.55 14.48 15.28
CA VAL A 174 2.29 15.92 15.35
C VAL A 174 3.23 16.65 16.31
N GLU A 175 3.68 16.00 17.40
CA GLU A 175 4.62 16.61 18.35
C GLU A 175 6.01 16.78 17.74
N HIS A 176 6.46 15.83 16.91
CA HIS A 176 7.71 15.98 16.14
C HIS A 176 7.59 17.07 15.06
N LEU A 177 6.39 17.31 14.52
CA LEU A 177 6.15 18.44 13.62
C LEU A 177 6.32 19.76 14.38
N PHE A 178 5.70 19.91 15.57
CA PHE A 178 5.83 21.11 16.39
C PHE A 178 7.30 21.41 16.75
N GLY A 179 8.08 20.37 17.10
CA GLY A 179 9.51 20.48 17.39
C GLY A 179 10.41 20.67 16.16
N GLY A 180 9.90 20.52 14.93
CA GLY A 180 10.74 20.55 13.72
C GLY A 180 11.64 19.32 13.54
N GLU A 181 11.36 18.23 14.26
CA GLU A 181 12.19 17.03 14.39
C GLU A 181 11.74 15.85 13.51
N HIS A 182 10.60 15.97 12.84
CA HIS A 182 9.98 14.89 12.04
C HIS A 182 10.84 14.36 10.87
N LEU A 183 11.86 15.11 10.42
CA LEU A 183 12.86 14.68 9.43
C LEU A 183 14.28 14.61 9.99
N SER A 184 14.45 14.64 11.31
CA SER A 184 15.77 14.63 11.97
C SER A 184 16.61 13.39 11.61
N GLN A 185 15.96 12.24 11.37
CA GLN A 185 16.63 11.00 10.94
C GLN A 185 17.29 11.13 9.56
N LEU A 186 16.84 12.09 8.74
CA LEU A 186 17.45 12.43 7.45
C LEU A 186 18.53 13.52 7.58
N GLY A 187 18.86 13.93 8.80
CA GLY A 187 19.76 15.07 9.06
C GLY A 187 19.14 16.42 8.71
N LEU A 188 17.81 16.49 8.55
CA LEU A 188 17.11 17.71 8.17
C LEU A 188 16.44 18.36 9.39
N THR A 189 16.69 19.66 9.58
CA THR A 189 16.01 20.47 10.61
C THR A 189 14.88 21.27 9.98
N MET A 190 13.66 21.04 10.46
CA MET A 190 12.47 21.72 9.94
C MET A 190 12.09 22.93 10.79
N GLN A 191 11.27 23.82 10.23
CA GLN A 191 10.72 24.94 10.97
C GLN A 191 9.85 24.46 12.13
N THR A 192 10.12 24.95 13.33
CA THR A 192 9.29 24.69 14.52
C THR A 192 7.95 25.40 14.41
N ILE A 193 6.88 24.77 14.89
CA ILE A 193 5.58 25.42 15.06
C ILE A 193 5.33 25.54 16.56
N ASN A 194 5.29 26.77 17.07
CA ASN A 194 5.01 27.01 18.48
C ASN A 194 3.58 26.57 18.80
N LYS A 195 3.40 25.53 19.63
CA LYS A 195 2.06 25.01 19.97
C LYS A 195 1.28 25.97 20.88
N TYR A 196 1.93 26.53 21.90
CA TYR A 196 1.30 27.35 22.93
C TYR A 196 1.87 28.77 23.02
N LYS A 197 1.01 29.72 23.38
CA LYS A 197 1.32 31.09 23.78
C LYS A 197 0.81 31.31 25.21
N LYS A 198 1.63 31.92 26.07
CA LYS A 198 1.29 32.19 27.49
C LYS A 198 0.85 30.92 28.25
N GLY A 199 1.60 29.83 28.11
CA GLY A 199 1.47 28.61 28.91
C GLY A 199 0.41 27.61 28.42
N THR A 200 -0.80 28.05 28.04
CA THR A 200 -1.90 27.10 27.74
C THR A 200 -2.73 27.44 26.50
N LYS A 201 -2.64 28.66 25.95
CA LYS A 201 -3.45 29.05 24.79
C LYS A 201 -2.78 28.61 23.48
N LEU A 202 -3.47 27.87 22.63
CA LEU A 202 -2.96 27.51 21.29
C LEU A 202 -2.62 28.77 20.46
N THR A 203 -1.50 28.71 19.75
CA THR A 203 -1.13 29.73 18.76
C THR A 203 -2.04 29.66 17.53
N THR A 204 -2.02 30.70 16.70
CA THR A 204 -2.75 30.70 15.42
C THR A 204 -2.26 29.59 14.50
N ASP A 205 -0.94 29.38 14.41
CA ASP A 205 -0.37 28.33 13.54
C ASP A 205 -0.79 26.92 13.99
N ALA A 206 -0.77 26.66 15.30
CA ALA A 206 -1.22 25.37 15.84
C ALA A 206 -2.72 25.16 15.62
N LYS A 207 -3.55 26.19 15.80
CA LYS A 207 -4.98 26.13 15.47
C LYS A 207 -5.22 25.84 14.00
N ASN A 208 -4.55 26.60 13.11
CA ASN A 208 -4.65 26.42 11.67
C ASN A 208 -4.19 25.03 11.22
N LEU A 209 -3.25 24.40 11.95
CA LEU A 209 -2.84 23.02 11.71
C LEU A 209 -3.96 22.04 12.10
N PHE A 210 -4.46 22.12 13.33
CA PHE A 210 -5.52 21.23 13.82
C PHE A 210 -6.84 21.37 13.05
N GLU A 211 -7.16 22.58 12.61
CA GLU A 211 -8.35 22.90 11.82
C GLU A 211 -8.15 22.67 10.31
N ASN A 212 -7.02 22.09 9.88
CA ASN A 212 -6.74 21.78 8.48
C ASN A 212 -6.80 23.01 7.54
N ILE A 213 -6.47 24.18 8.07
CA ILE A 213 -6.39 25.44 7.30
C ILE A 213 -5.03 25.54 6.59
N THR A 214 -3.94 25.09 7.22
CA THR A 214 -2.59 25.18 6.65
C THR A 214 -2.46 24.33 5.39
N PRO A 215 -2.27 24.90 4.18
CA PRO A 215 -2.41 24.13 2.92
C PRO A 215 -1.45 22.95 2.76
N ARG A 216 -0.27 23.03 3.37
CA ARG A 216 0.77 21.99 3.29
C ARG A 216 0.44 20.71 4.06
N TYR A 217 -0.35 20.83 5.12
CA TYR A 217 -0.46 19.80 6.14
C TYR A 217 -1.89 19.31 6.27
N HIS A 218 -2.09 18.02 6.58
CA HIS A 218 -3.38 17.50 7.00
C HIS A 218 -3.28 16.79 8.34
N TYR A 219 -3.83 17.39 9.38
CA TYR A 219 -3.95 16.82 10.71
C TYR A 219 -4.94 15.65 10.70
N LEU A 220 -4.51 14.55 11.32
CA LEU A 220 -5.29 13.34 11.53
C LEU A 220 -5.36 13.05 13.03
N ASP A 221 -6.58 13.01 13.54
CA ASP A 221 -6.87 12.47 14.86
C ASP A 221 -7.39 11.04 14.71
N PHE A 222 -6.58 10.07 15.11
CA PHE A 222 -6.93 8.65 15.02
C PHE A 222 -7.75 8.24 16.24
N GLU A 223 -8.95 8.82 16.37
CA GLU A 223 -9.94 8.42 17.39
C GLU A 223 -10.52 7.01 17.12
N PHE A 224 -10.25 6.46 15.93
CA PHE A 224 -10.61 5.11 15.53
C PHE A 224 -9.41 4.18 15.64
N ASP A 225 -9.51 3.18 16.54
CA ASP A 225 -8.81 1.89 16.73
C ASP A 225 -7.52 1.54 15.93
N ALA A 226 -6.68 2.50 15.56
CA ALA A 226 -5.47 2.31 14.74
C ALA A 226 -4.18 2.30 15.58
N ASN A 227 -4.25 2.52 16.91
CA ASN A 227 -3.10 2.69 17.79
C ASN A 227 -2.06 3.71 17.27
N MET A 228 -2.49 4.69 16.48
CA MET A 228 -1.64 5.75 15.94
C MET A 228 -1.78 7.01 16.79
N ALA A 229 -0.65 7.64 17.13
CA ALA A 229 -0.68 8.95 17.76
C ALA A 229 -1.26 10.01 16.80
N PRO A 230 -1.80 11.13 17.32
CA PRO A 230 -2.15 12.27 16.51
C PRO A 230 -1.02 12.65 15.55
N SER A 231 -1.37 12.79 14.29
CA SER A 231 -0.37 12.87 13.22
C SER A 231 -0.74 13.90 12.17
N VAL A 232 0.19 14.14 11.26
CA VAL A 232 0.04 15.07 10.16
C VAL A 232 0.53 14.43 8.86
N ILE A 233 -0.27 14.51 7.80
CA ILE A 233 0.20 14.27 6.44
C ILE A 233 0.95 15.52 5.98
N ASP A 234 2.19 15.37 5.50
CA ASP A 234 2.90 16.47 4.85
C ASP A 234 2.85 16.31 3.33
N PHE A 235 1.96 17.08 2.69
CA PHE A 235 1.79 17.03 1.24
C PHE A 235 3.03 17.51 0.47
N LYS A 236 4.00 18.20 1.10
CA LYS A 236 5.22 18.62 0.41
C LYS A 236 6.13 17.46 0.05
N HIS A 237 6.09 16.38 0.82
CA HIS A 237 6.99 15.23 0.66
C HIS A 237 6.30 14.03 0.00
N TYR A 238 5.24 14.28 -0.78
CA TYR A 238 4.58 13.21 -1.53
C TYR A 238 5.54 12.58 -2.55
N PHE A 239 5.37 11.28 -2.80
CA PHE A 239 6.18 10.52 -3.75
C PHE A 239 5.38 9.39 -4.38
N SER A 240 5.93 8.76 -5.40
CA SER A 240 5.30 7.64 -6.10
C SER A 240 5.89 6.30 -5.65
N ILE A 241 5.04 5.29 -5.56
CA ILE A 241 5.40 3.91 -5.23
C ILE A 241 4.87 3.00 -6.32
N ASN A 242 5.66 1.99 -6.72
CA ASN A 242 5.18 0.98 -7.66
C ASN A 242 3.96 0.22 -7.09
N VAL A 243 2.88 0.12 -7.86
CA VAL A 243 1.62 -0.46 -7.38
C VAL A 243 1.75 -1.96 -7.02
N ASN A 244 2.58 -2.72 -7.74
CA ASN A 244 2.81 -4.14 -7.43
C ASN A 244 3.55 -4.30 -6.11
N TYR A 245 4.51 -3.42 -5.80
CA TYR A 245 5.16 -3.40 -4.49
C TYR A 245 4.13 -3.16 -3.37
N LEU A 246 3.21 -2.22 -3.56
CA LEU A 246 2.18 -1.92 -2.57
C LEU A 246 1.19 -3.08 -2.35
N TYR A 247 0.84 -3.81 -3.41
CA TYR A 247 0.05 -5.07 -3.30
C TYR A 247 0.82 -6.15 -2.54
N LYS A 248 2.11 -6.32 -2.84
CA LYS A 248 2.99 -7.31 -2.21
C LYS A 248 3.05 -7.15 -0.69
N ILE A 249 3.24 -5.91 -0.22
CA ILE A 249 3.40 -5.63 1.21
C ILE A 249 2.08 -5.34 1.93
N ARG A 250 0.94 -5.25 1.22
CA ARG A 250 -0.35 -4.83 1.80
C ARG A 250 -0.66 -5.58 3.07
N LYS A 251 -0.54 -6.88 3.07
CA LYS A 251 -1.02 -7.65 4.22
C LYS A 251 -0.17 -7.50 5.48
N THR A 252 1.13 -7.21 5.34
CA THR A 252 2.07 -7.01 6.45
C THR A 252 2.18 -5.54 6.88
N ASN A 253 2.02 -4.63 5.93
CA ASN A 253 2.31 -3.20 6.12
C ASN A 253 1.04 -2.33 6.13
N PHE A 254 -0.12 -2.84 5.70
CA PHE A 254 -1.38 -2.10 5.83
C PHE A 254 -1.74 -1.92 7.31
N VAL A 255 -2.09 -0.70 7.67
CA VAL A 255 -2.48 -0.32 9.03
C VAL A 255 -3.98 -0.18 9.13
N CYS A 256 -4.55 0.74 8.36
CA CYS A 256 -5.97 1.03 8.35
C CYS A 256 -6.37 1.78 7.07
N LYS A 257 -7.69 1.96 6.89
CA LYS A 257 -8.26 2.79 5.83
C LYS A 257 -8.97 3.97 6.48
N ILE A 258 -8.66 5.18 6.02
CA ILE A 258 -9.37 6.39 6.44
C ILE A 258 -10.87 6.28 6.05
N PRO A 259 -11.82 6.64 6.93
CA PRO A 259 -13.25 6.62 6.59
C PRO A 259 -13.57 7.54 5.40
N GLU A 260 -14.56 7.18 4.59
CA GLU A 260 -14.90 7.83 3.32
C GLU A 260 -14.98 9.36 3.39
N LEU A 261 -15.71 9.92 4.35
CA LEU A 261 -15.86 11.37 4.51
C LEU A 261 -14.51 12.10 4.69
N HIS A 262 -13.57 11.50 5.44
CA HIS A 262 -12.24 12.09 5.64
C HIS A 262 -11.33 11.93 4.41
N ARG A 263 -11.54 10.89 3.60
CA ARG A 263 -10.77 10.67 2.35
C ARG A 263 -11.04 11.74 1.31
N GLU A 264 -12.30 12.16 1.18
CA GLU A 264 -12.69 13.24 0.26
C GLU A 264 -12.00 14.55 0.64
N ASP A 265 -12.02 14.92 1.92
CA ASP A 265 -11.34 16.14 2.41
C ASP A 265 -9.83 16.10 2.15
N ILE A 266 -9.15 14.99 2.48
CA ILE A 266 -7.72 14.81 2.20
C ILE A 266 -7.43 15.02 0.70
N SER A 267 -8.26 14.45 -0.17
CA SER A 267 -8.11 14.55 -1.63
C SER A 267 -8.27 15.98 -2.14
N HIS A 268 -9.30 16.69 -1.66
CA HIS A 268 -9.52 18.10 -2.01
C HIS A 268 -8.38 18.98 -1.52
N ARG A 269 -7.86 18.74 -0.32
CA ARG A 269 -6.74 19.49 0.25
C ARG A 269 -5.43 19.21 -0.48
N PHE A 270 -5.19 17.96 -0.89
CA PHE A 270 -4.03 17.62 -1.71
C PHE A 270 -4.10 18.27 -3.11
N ALA A 271 -5.27 18.23 -3.77
CA ALA A 271 -5.46 18.92 -5.05
C ALA A 271 -5.25 20.44 -4.91
N SER A 272 -5.79 21.03 -3.84
CA SER A 272 -5.60 22.45 -3.52
C SER A 272 -4.14 22.78 -3.21
N PHE A 273 -3.41 21.87 -2.56
CA PHE A 273 -1.98 22.02 -2.30
C PHE A 273 -1.17 22.10 -3.62
N LEU A 274 -1.50 21.24 -4.59
CA LEU A 274 -0.84 21.19 -5.89
C LEU A 274 -1.21 22.36 -6.81
N SER A 275 -2.42 22.91 -6.68
CA SER A 275 -2.89 24.01 -7.54
C SER A 275 -2.42 25.40 -7.09
N ARG A 276 -1.65 25.50 -6.00
CA ARG A 276 -1.10 26.78 -5.54
C ARG A 276 -0.13 27.34 -6.57
N ILE A 277 -0.46 28.52 -7.08
CA ILE A 277 0.39 29.28 -7.99
C ILE A 277 1.43 30.00 -7.14
N GLY A 278 2.71 29.79 -7.43
CA GLY A 278 3.76 30.68 -6.96
C GLY A 278 3.54 32.04 -7.60
N LEU A 279 3.04 33.01 -6.84
CA LEU A 279 3.08 34.39 -7.29
C LEU A 279 4.56 34.80 -7.33
N PRO A 280 5.05 35.42 -8.42
CA PRO A 280 6.41 35.96 -8.44
C PRO A 280 6.55 36.96 -7.29
N ASP A 281 7.64 36.82 -6.53
CA ASP A 281 8.04 37.78 -5.49
C ASP A 281 8.30 39.17 -6.09
#